data_AF-A0A2G9URX7-F1
#
_entry.id   AF-A0A2G9URX7-F1
#
_cell.length_a   1.000
_cell.length_b   1.000
_cell.length_c   1.000
_cell.angle_alpha   90.00
_cell.angle_beta   90.00
_cell.angle_gamma   90.00
#
_symmetry.space_group_name_H-M   'P 1'
#
loop_
_entity.id
_entity.type
_entity.pdbx_description
1 polymer ?
#
loop_
_entity_poly.entity_id
_entity_poly.type
_entity_poly.pdbx_seq_one_letter_code
_entity_poly.pdbx_strand_id
1 'polypeptide(L)'
;MEEGTSSGGNERVVFVKRPGENSPPSVDCFHCESCHDPTASDLGPGQCLVRTLYLSVDPAQRCRMNSSTGVDYLAPYEPGELVDGMEGVGVVEVCIAILFAEGFEP
;
A
#
# COMPACT_ATOMS: atom_id res chain seq x y z
N MET A 1 24.99 -4.55 18.70
CA MET A 1 25.14 -5.27 17.43
C MET A 1 24.27 -6.51 17.53
N GLU A 2 23.04 -6.39 17.04
CA GLU A 2 22.26 -7.54 16.60
C GLU A 2 21.88 -7.20 15.17
N GLU A 3 22.57 -7.86 14.24
CA GLU A 3 22.18 -7.86 12.84
C GLU A 3 20.87 -8.62 12.76
N GLY A 4 19.77 -7.88 12.63
CA GLY A 4 18.46 -8.44 12.33
C GLY A 4 18.55 -9.14 10.98
N THR A 5 18.40 -10.46 11.00
CA THR A 5 18.30 -11.29 9.82
C THR A 5 17.13 -10.80 8.97
N SER A 6 17.41 -10.07 7.87
CA SER A 6 16.42 -9.76 6.84
C SER A 6 16.07 -11.07 6.14
N SER A 7 15.03 -11.76 6.60
CA SER A 7 14.35 -12.74 5.77
C SER A 7 13.75 -11.97 4.60
N GLY A 8 14.43 -12.01 3.44
CA GLY A 8 14.10 -11.25 2.24
C GLY A 8 12.71 -11.60 1.71
N GLY A 9 11.72 -10.79 2.09
CA GLY A 9 10.35 -10.87 1.62
C GLY A 9 9.66 -9.53 1.84
N ASN A 10 8.67 -9.26 1.00
CA ASN A 10 7.88 -8.04 1.04
C ASN A 10 6.81 -8.16 2.14
N GLU A 11 6.43 -7.05 2.76
CA GLU A 11 5.35 -7.01 3.75
C GLU A 11 4.20 -6.18 3.21
N ARG A 12 2.96 -6.62 3.51
CA ARG A 12 1.77 -5.90 3.10
C ARG A 12 0.73 -5.87 4.20
N VAL A 13 -0.05 -4.79 4.21
CA VAL A 13 -1.14 -4.60 5.17
C VAL A 13 -2.46 -4.90 4.48
N VAL A 14 -3.19 -5.86 5.04
CA VAL A 14 -4.51 -6.29 4.59
C VAL A 14 -5.56 -5.69 5.51
N PHE A 15 -6.63 -5.15 4.93
CA PHE A 15 -7.81 -4.76 5.70
C PHE A 15 -8.64 -6.00 6.00
N VAL A 16 -8.85 -6.37 7.26
CA VAL A 16 -9.47 -7.67 7.62
C VAL A 16 -10.84 -7.54 8.25
N LYS A 17 -11.19 -6.39 8.82
CA LYS A 17 -12.54 -6.15 9.34
C LYS A 17 -12.91 -4.68 9.44
N ARG A 18 -14.20 -4.41 9.32
CA ARG A 18 -14.77 -3.08 9.50
C ARG A 18 -14.95 -2.78 11.00
N PRO A 19 -14.56 -1.59 11.49
CA PRO A 19 -14.77 -1.20 12.89
C PRO A 19 -16.24 -0.90 13.22
N GLY A 20 -17.08 -0.71 12.20
CA GLY A 20 -18.45 -0.19 12.33
C GLY A 20 -18.51 1.30 12.01
N GLU A 21 -19.67 1.78 11.58
CA GLU A 21 -19.82 3.12 10.99
C GLU A 21 -19.42 4.25 11.95
N ASN A 22 -19.80 4.13 13.23
CA ASN A 22 -19.60 5.14 14.27
C ASN A 22 -18.52 4.78 15.30
N SER A 23 -17.78 3.70 15.08
CA SER A 23 -16.73 3.24 16.00
C SER A 23 -15.35 3.71 15.55
N PRO A 24 -14.41 3.98 16.47
CA PRO A 24 -13.02 4.22 16.10
C PRO A 24 -12.41 2.94 15.49
N PRO A 25 -11.47 3.06 14.54
CA PRO A 25 -10.71 1.92 14.05
C PRO A 25 -9.77 1.40 15.13
N SER A 26 -9.54 0.09 15.13
CA SER A 26 -8.59 -0.58 16.02
C SER A 26 -7.53 -1.32 15.19
N VAL A 27 -6.40 -1.67 15.81
CA VAL A 27 -5.28 -2.33 15.11
C VAL A 27 -5.70 -3.65 14.47
N ASP A 28 -6.63 -4.37 15.11
CA ASP A 28 -7.17 -5.63 14.61
C ASP A 28 -8.12 -5.48 13.40
N CYS A 29 -8.38 -4.25 12.93
CA CYS A 29 -8.94 -4.01 11.59
C CYS A 29 -7.95 -4.35 10.47
N PHE A 30 -6.68 -4.50 10.80
CA PHE A 30 -5.60 -4.71 9.85
C PHE A 30 -4.78 -5.95 10.21
N HIS A 31 -4.18 -6.55 9.20
CA HIS A 31 -3.25 -7.67 9.36
C HIS A 31 -2.01 -7.41 8.50
N CYS A 32 -0.83 -7.53 9.11
CA CYS A 32 0.43 -7.53 8.36
C CYS A 32 0.78 -8.97 8.00
N GLU A 33 1.05 -9.20 6.72
CA GLU A 33 1.48 -10.50 6.22
C GLU A 33 2.67 -10.36 5.29
N SER A 34 3.52 -11.39 5.28
CA SER A 34 4.66 -11.48 4.37
C SER A 34 4.20 -12.02 3.01
N CYS A 35 4.79 -11.50 1.95
CA CYS A 35 4.62 -11.96 0.58
C CYS A 35 5.96 -11.99 -0.16
N HIS A 36 5.94 -12.55 -1.36
CA HIS A 36 7.14 -12.59 -2.21
C HIS A 36 7.43 -11.19 -2.75
N ASP A 37 8.71 -10.86 -2.86
CA ASP A 37 9.13 -9.65 -3.55
C ASP A 37 8.71 -9.72 -5.03
N PRO A 38 8.04 -8.68 -5.56
CA PRO A 38 7.82 -8.58 -7.00
C PRO A 38 9.17 -8.43 -7.72
N THR A 39 9.26 -9.04 -8.90
CA THR A 39 10.44 -9.04 -9.75
C THR A 39 10.18 -8.29 -11.05
N ALA A 40 11.23 -8.03 -11.82
CA ALA A 40 11.10 -7.43 -13.15
C ALA A 40 10.20 -8.26 -14.11
N SER A 41 10.10 -9.56 -13.90
CA SER A 41 9.24 -10.45 -14.70
C SER A 41 7.75 -10.28 -14.39
N ASP A 42 7.40 -9.70 -13.25
CA ASP A 42 6.01 -9.43 -12.86
C ASP A 42 5.48 -8.12 -13.49
N LEU A 43 6.36 -7.32 -14.10
CA LEU A 43 6.00 -6.04 -14.69
C LEU A 43 5.44 -6.20 -16.11
N GLY A 44 4.26 -5.60 -16.33
CA GLY A 44 3.68 -5.41 -17.65
C GLY A 44 4.16 -4.13 -18.36
N PRO A 45 3.80 -3.94 -19.64
CA PRO A 45 4.10 -2.71 -20.37
C PRO A 45 3.57 -1.47 -19.64
N GLY A 46 4.43 -0.46 -19.47
CA GLY A 46 4.05 0.79 -18.81
C GLY A 46 4.03 0.74 -17.28
N GLN A 47 4.42 -0.38 -16.67
CA GLN A 47 4.54 -0.51 -15.21
C GLN A 47 5.97 -0.28 -14.73
N CYS A 48 6.09 0.02 -13.44
CA CYS A 48 7.36 0.10 -12.74
C CYS A 48 7.26 -0.61 -11.39
N LEU A 49 8.39 -1.09 -10.91
CA LEU A 49 8.55 -1.59 -9.55
C LEU A 49 9.03 -0.44 -8.68
N VAL A 50 8.28 -0.17 -7.61
CA VAL A 50 8.58 0.90 -6.66
C VAL A 50 8.82 0.31 -5.29
N ARG A 51 9.96 0.64 -4.67
CA ARG A 51 10.18 0.41 -3.25
C ARG A 51 9.62 1.57 -2.46
N THR A 52 8.52 1.33 -1.76
CA THR A 52 7.87 2.30 -0.88
C THR A 52 8.81 2.69 0.27
N LEU A 53 8.98 3.98 0.50
CA LEU A 53 9.76 4.54 1.61
C LEU A 53 8.87 5.08 2.71
N TYR A 54 7.79 5.77 2.32
CA TYR A 54 6.87 6.42 3.24
C TYR A 54 5.43 6.31 2.72
N LEU A 55 4.48 6.16 3.64
CA LEU A 55 3.04 6.14 3.38
C LEU A 55 2.35 7.19 4.26
N SER A 56 1.43 7.95 3.69
CA SER A 56 0.58 8.86 4.46
C SER A 56 -0.50 8.10 5.21
N VAL A 57 -0.93 8.66 6.35
CA VAL A 57 -2.14 8.22 7.06
C VAL A 57 -3.03 9.43 7.23
N ASP A 58 -4.16 9.43 6.52
CA ASP A 58 -5.03 10.60 6.40
C ASP A 58 -6.41 10.35 7.03
N PRO A 59 -7.04 11.35 7.66
CA PRO A 59 -8.40 11.22 8.18
C PRO A 59 -9.42 10.75 7.13
N ALA A 60 -9.21 11.10 5.86
CA ALA A 60 -10.04 10.67 4.74
C ALA A 60 -10.08 9.15 4.56
N GLN A 61 -9.05 8.41 4.99
CA GLN A 61 -9.05 6.94 4.90
C GLN A 61 -10.06 6.30 5.85
N ARG A 62 -10.52 7.01 6.90
CA ARG A 62 -11.50 6.44 7.83
C ARG A 62 -12.82 6.11 7.16
N CYS A 63 -13.33 6.94 6.25
CA CYS A 63 -14.60 6.64 5.58
C CYS A 63 -14.50 5.41 4.67
N ARG A 64 -13.30 5.11 4.14
CA ARG A 64 -13.03 3.92 3.33
C ARG A 64 -13.18 2.62 4.12
N MET A 65 -13.09 2.65 5.45
CA MET A 65 -13.31 1.45 6.28
C MET A 65 -14.80 1.07 6.43
N ASN A 66 -15.72 1.96 6.05
CA ASN A 66 -17.16 1.68 6.03
C ASN A 66 -17.57 1.00 4.70
N SER A 67 -18.73 0.34 4.67
CA SER A 67 -19.25 -0.29 3.43
C SER A 67 -19.61 0.74 2.35
N SER A 68 -19.83 2.00 2.73
CA SER A 68 -19.97 3.13 1.83
C SER A 68 -19.16 4.29 2.39
N THR A 69 -18.45 4.98 1.51
CA THR A 69 -17.65 6.16 1.85
C THR A 69 -18.51 7.43 1.96
N GLY A 70 -19.73 7.39 1.41
CA GLY A 70 -20.61 8.55 1.28
C GLY A 70 -20.22 9.50 0.14
N VAL A 71 -19.23 9.13 -0.68
CA VAL A 71 -18.72 9.95 -1.79
C VAL A 71 -18.35 9.09 -3.01
N ASP A 72 -18.41 9.69 -4.20
CA ASP A 72 -18.18 8.95 -5.46
C ASP A 72 -16.71 8.87 -5.89
N TYR A 73 -15.83 9.65 -5.24
CA TYR A 73 -14.41 9.76 -5.60
C TYR A 73 -13.49 8.88 -4.75
N LEU A 74 -14.02 8.19 -3.74
CA LEU A 74 -13.27 7.23 -2.93
C LEU A 74 -14.04 5.92 -2.82
N ALA A 75 -13.39 4.84 -3.24
CA ALA A 75 -13.90 3.49 -3.04
C ALA A 75 -13.66 3.02 -1.59
N PRO A 76 -14.59 2.24 -1.02
CA PRO A 76 -14.38 1.59 0.27
C PRO A 76 -13.29 0.53 0.17
N TYR A 77 -12.60 0.27 1.29
CA TYR A 77 -11.81 -0.93 1.46
C TYR A 77 -12.73 -2.13 1.61
N GLU A 78 -12.32 -3.25 1.01
CA GLU A 78 -12.99 -4.53 1.19
C GLU A 78 -12.16 -5.45 2.10
N PRO A 79 -12.79 -6.14 3.07
CA PRO A 79 -12.08 -7.12 3.88
C PRO A 79 -11.42 -8.21 3.01
N GLY A 80 -10.12 -8.41 3.20
CA GLY A 80 -9.27 -9.30 2.40
C GLY A 80 -8.40 -8.57 1.37
N GLU A 81 -8.68 -7.30 1.07
CA GLU A 81 -7.90 -6.49 0.13
C GLU A 81 -6.76 -5.74 0.83
N LEU A 82 -5.77 -5.31 0.03
CA LEU A 82 -4.67 -4.49 0.50
C LEU A 82 -5.15 -3.08 0.86
N VAL A 83 -4.55 -2.51 1.91
CA VAL A 83 -4.74 -1.10 2.24
C VAL A 83 -3.84 -0.28 1.33
N ASP A 84 -4.43 0.57 0.49
CA ASP A 84 -3.71 1.59 -0.25
C ASP A 84 -3.73 2.94 0.48
N GLY A 85 -2.61 3.66 0.42
CA GLY A 85 -2.51 5.03 0.90
C GLY A 85 -3.28 6.00 0.01
N MET A 86 -3.57 7.21 0.52
CA MET A 86 -3.94 8.32 -0.37
C MET A 86 -2.70 8.86 -1.07
N GLU A 87 -1.60 8.98 -0.33
CA GLU A 87 -0.31 9.43 -0.82
C GLU A 87 0.83 8.57 -0.26
N GLY A 88 1.95 8.52 -0.98
CA GLY A 88 3.13 7.78 -0.58
C GLY A 88 4.33 8.21 -1.40
N VAL A 89 5.51 7.97 -0.86
CA VAL A 89 6.79 8.24 -1.53
C VAL A 89 7.56 6.93 -1.65
N GLY A 90 8.08 6.68 -2.83
CA GLY A 90 8.90 5.50 -3.12
C GLY A 90 9.95 5.79 -4.18
N VAL A 91 10.88 4.86 -4.34
CA VAL A 91 11.93 4.91 -5.37
C VAL A 91 11.65 3.86 -6.42
N VAL A 92 11.73 4.25 -7.69
CA VAL A 92 11.62 3.32 -8.82
C VAL A 92 12.88 2.46 -8.89
N GLU A 93 12.74 1.15 -8.78
CA GLU A 93 13.86 0.20 -8.86
C GLU A 93 13.99 -0.39 -10.26
N VAL A 94 12.87 -0.64 -10.94
CA VAL A 94 12.81 -1.16 -12.30
C VAL A 94 11.66 -0.48 -13.03
N CYS A 95 11.85 -0.10 -14.29
CA CYS A 95 10.81 0.54 -15.08
C CYS A 95 10.74 0.00 -16.51
N ILE A 96 9.54 -0.36 -16.95
CA ILE A 96 9.26 -0.77 -18.34
C ILE A 96 8.44 0.33 -19.06
N ALA A 97 8.30 1.49 -18.43
CA ALA A 97 7.66 2.66 -19.03
C ALA A 97 8.71 3.60 -19.63
N ILE A 98 8.45 4.02 -20.88
CA ILE A 98 9.27 4.98 -21.64
C ILE A 98 9.24 6.42 -21.07
N LEU A 99 8.41 6.70 -20.06
CA LEU A 99 8.15 8.04 -19.52
C LEU A 99 8.88 8.35 -18.21
N PHE A 100 9.39 7.35 -17.49
CA PHE A 100 10.23 7.58 -16.31
C PHE A 100 11.69 7.63 -16.78
N ALA A 101 12.11 8.81 -17.24
CA ALA A 101 13.53 9.05 -17.44
C ALA A 101 14.25 9.04 -16.08
N GLU A 102 15.39 8.36 -16.02
CA GLU A 102 16.29 8.39 -14.87
C GLU A 102 16.62 9.85 -14.49
N GLY A 103 16.48 10.21 -13.21
CA GLY A 103 16.93 11.51 -12.69
C GLY A 103 15.88 12.43 -12.06
N PHE A 104 14.92 11.90 -11.29
CA PHE A 104 14.21 12.73 -10.31
C PHE A 104 15.17 13.06 -9.16
N GLU A 105 15.90 14.18 -9.26
CA GLU A 105 16.63 14.78 -8.13
C GLU A 105 15.73 15.78 -7.38
N PRO A 106 15.79 15.81 -6.03
CA PRO A 106 14.92 16.60 -5.16
C PRO A 106 15.12 18.13 -5.26
#